data_AF-A0A2H0RQ93-F1
#
_entry.id   AF-A0A2H0RQ93-F1
#
_cell.length_a   1.000
_cell.length_b   1.000
_cell.length_c   1.000
_cell.angle_alpha   90.00
_cell.angle_beta   90.00
_cell.angle_gamma   90.00
#
_symmetry.space_group_name_H-M   'P 1'
#
loop_
_entity.id
_entity.type
_entity.pdbx_description
1 polymer ?
#
loop_
_entity_poly.entity_id
_entity_poly.type
_entity_poly.pdbx_seq_one_letter_code
_entity_poly.pdbx_strand_id
1 'polypeptide(L)'
;MHLCGGLPIEGNPNSFFYSHLQLLGQVFSPWTAFQLSIFLALGAGYVAWYGSARRAWRLSPAWAHALALLCTANGFHVMHALVGHINFLMAPLLGAYPWILLDQRGDTQRSLLARAAAGALLTAMILHAAGAYVLVLGILLLFPLALFDVILTQHPWERVRIIALRAITCGTLSALLCAEKIVAILSLMQEFPRTAHMSQVPFLAVPKYIALALWALPQKPELYRKIPWEFHEHLLPLSPVVAIGLLCALVLAWKERDMLYRSWRRSAIALSIGALILLAFMELIAGQGMIASRLVHLPVFSSFRVSLRFLYPLSLLLSIVAILALQRSTQRLESDKEHTTPLFIGIITILSMMAVMTPYTLQHVRLNYNIAVTEEHLRSVSPAWLSAPVTVVNDTMPPSFDTASSRSCDFDALFVWARQPQKLVLHAGPVDDVTEGAYNLINPSCYVYPRENDCQPGDRIRTEDRENLERFTHGEPVTWRMSLLQHIANWTSLLTLLSCIGIILLQGLWRNSFRKGKA
;
A
#
# COMPACT_ATOMS: atom_id res chain seq x y z
N MET A 1 11.15 13.36 14.69
CA MET A 1 10.43 12.43 15.57
C MET A 1 11.45 11.43 16.08
N HIS A 2 11.48 11.26 17.38
CA HIS A 2 12.65 10.78 18.12
C HIS A 2 12.36 9.45 18.80
N LEU A 3 11.75 8.55 18.02
CA LEU A 3 11.38 7.23 18.51
C LEU A 3 12.63 6.36 18.62
N CYS A 4 12.55 5.37 19.51
CA CYS A 4 13.48 4.25 19.46
C CYS A 4 14.95 4.60 19.70
N GLY A 5 15.20 5.67 20.47
CA GLY A 5 16.53 6.15 20.79
C GLY A 5 17.27 6.78 19.62
N GLY A 6 16.63 7.00 18.47
CA GLY A 6 17.28 7.51 17.26
C GLY A 6 17.00 6.70 15.99
N LEU A 7 15.77 6.22 15.79
CA LEU A 7 15.38 5.51 14.56
C LEU A 7 15.50 6.45 13.35
N PRO A 8 16.23 6.09 12.28
CA PRO A 8 16.36 6.92 11.08
C PRO A 8 15.08 6.81 10.25
N ILE A 9 14.13 7.70 10.53
CA ILE A 9 12.78 7.63 9.99
C ILE A 9 12.82 7.64 8.46
N GLU A 10 13.61 8.51 7.82
CA GLU A 10 13.63 8.56 6.36
C GLU A 10 14.16 7.27 5.71
N GLY A 11 15.17 6.62 6.30
CA GLY A 11 15.64 5.32 5.82
C GLY A 11 14.71 4.16 6.13
N ASN A 12 13.71 4.33 7.01
CA ASN A 12 12.83 3.22 7.37
C ASN A 12 11.70 3.05 6.33
N PRO A 13 11.58 1.88 5.66
CA PRO A 13 10.56 1.63 4.65
C PRO A 13 9.13 1.56 5.21
N ASN A 14 8.98 1.40 6.53
CA ASN A 14 7.69 1.41 7.22
C ASN A 14 7.36 2.77 7.87
N SER A 15 8.14 3.81 7.58
CA SER A 15 7.88 5.15 8.11
C SER A 15 6.94 5.97 7.22
N PHE A 16 6.26 6.92 7.85
CA PHE A 16 5.35 7.86 7.21
C PHE A 16 6.00 9.23 6.94
N PHE A 17 7.32 9.28 6.77
CA PHE A 17 8.04 10.54 6.57
C PHE A 17 7.72 11.15 5.20
N TYR A 18 7.38 12.44 5.21
CA TYR A 18 6.79 13.18 4.09
C TYR A 18 5.47 12.59 3.55
N SER A 19 4.73 11.87 4.39
CA SER A 19 3.40 11.38 4.03
C SER A 19 2.31 12.45 4.20
N HIS A 20 1.17 12.22 3.54
CA HIS A 20 -0.04 12.99 3.78
C HIS A 20 -0.54 12.89 5.23
N LEU A 21 -0.35 11.75 5.91
CA LEU A 21 -0.73 11.60 7.32
C LEU A 21 0.11 12.52 8.21
N GLN A 22 1.42 12.61 7.95
CA GLN A 22 2.30 13.54 8.66
C GLN A 22 1.87 14.99 8.42
N LEU A 23 1.56 15.36 7.17
CA LEU A 23 1.04 16.69 6.82
C LEU A 23 -0.26 17.01 7.57
N LEU A 24 -1.20 16.07 7.63
CA LEU A 24 -2.44 16.24 8.38
C LEU A 24 -2.20 16.34 9.88
N GLY A 25 -1.25 15.57 10.42
CA GLY A 25 -0.87 15.60 11.84
C GLY A 25 -0.21 16.91 12.30
N GLN A 26 0.28 17.74 11.37
CA GLN A 26 0.76 19.09 11.69
C GLN A 26 -0.38 20.07 11.97
N VAL A 27 -1.58 19.80 11.44
CA VAL A 27 -2.74 20.70 11.52
C VAL A 27 -3.80 20.16 12.48
N PHE A 28 -3.99 18.85 12.50
CA PHE A 28 -5.02 18.16 13.26
C PHE A 28 -4.42 17.26 14.33
N SER A 29 -5.23 16.90 15.33
CA SER A 29 -4.84 15.84 16.27
C SER A 29 -4.59 14.51 15.53
N PRO A 30 -3.73 13.62 16.06
CA PRO A 30 -3.44 12.33 15.43
C PRO A 30 -4.69 11.53 15.04
N TRP A 31 -5.73 11.56 15.89
CA TRP A 31 -7.01 10.88 15.61
C TRP A 31 -7.71 11.45 14.38
N THR A 32 -7.88 12.76 14.32
CA THR A 32 -8.54 13.42 13.19
C THR A 32 -7.71 13.30 11.91
N ALA A 33 -6.39 13.42 12.00
CA ALA A 33 -5.49 13.21 10.86
C ALA A 33 -5.61 11.79 10.28
N PHE A 34 -5.71 10.77 11.14
CA PHE A 34 -5.92 9.39 10.72
C PHE A 34 -7.29 9.19 10.04
N GLN A 35 -8.37 9.71 10.63
CA GLN A 35 -9.72 9.64 10.04
C GLN A 35 -9.79 10.32 8.67
N LEU A 36 -9.19 11.52 8.55
CA LEU A 36 -9.10 12.24 7.29
C LEU A 36 -8.27 11.47 6.26
N SER A 37 -7.18 10.83 6.68
CA SER A 37 -6.36 9.99 5.79
C SER A 37 -7.14 8.81 5.23
N ILE A 38 -7.95 8.13 6.06
CA ILE A 38 -8.86 7.06 5.60
C ILE A 38 -9.86 7.62 4.59
N PHE A 39 -10.52 8.73 4.92
CA PHE A 39 -11.53 9.35 4.06
C PHE A 39 -10.95 9.75 2.70
N LEU A 40 -9.79 10.42 2.69
CA LEU A 40 -9.11 10.83 1.47
C LEU A 40 -8.67 9.63 0.64
N ALA A 41 -8.10 8.60 1.26
CA ALA A 41 -7.63 7.41 0.55
C ALA A 41 -8.77 6.62 -0.08
N LEU A 42 -9.89 6.43 0.64
CA LEU A 42 -11.08 5.75 0.13
C LEU A 42 -11.77 6.58 -0.96
N GLY A 43 -11.90 7.90 -0.76
CA GLY A 43 -12.51 8.81 -1.74
C GLY A 43 -11.70 8.87 -3.04
N ALA A 44 -10.39 9.10 -2.95
CA ALA A 44 -9.50 9.09 -4.11
C ALA A 44 -9.40 7.69 -4.75
N GLY A 45 -9.39 6.62 -3.94
CA GLY A 45 -9.42 5.24 -4.41
C GLY A 45 -10.70 4.93 -5.19
N TYR A 46 -11.85 5.39 -4.71
CA TYR A 46 -13.14 5.24 -5.39
C TYR A 46 -13.12 5.94 -6.76
N VAL A 47 -12.65 7.19 -6.82
CA VAL A 47 -12.50 7.93 -8.08
C VAL A 47 -11.55 7.20 -9.03
N ALA A 48 -10.46 6.66 -8.51
CA ALA A 48 -9.48 5.93 -9.29
C ALA A 48 -10.04 4.63 -9.88
N TRP A 49 -10.73 3.82 -9.08
CA TRP A 49 -11.38 2.60 -9.54
C TRP A 49 -12.52 2.88 -10.53
N TYR A 50 -13.31 3.94 -10.29
CA TYR A 50 -14.32 4.39 -11.25
C TYR A 50 -13.68 4.82 -12.57
N GLY A 51 -12.58 5.57 -12.53
CA GLY A 51 -11.80 5.96 -13.70
C GLY A 51 -11.28 4.76 -14.48
N SER A 52 -10.67 3.80 -13.79
CA SER A 52 -10.23 2.52 -14.36
C SER A 52 -11.37 1.75 -15.02
N ALA A 53 -12.49 1.60 -14.32
CA ALA A 53 -13.69 0.96 -14.84
C ALA A 53 -14.17 1.57 -16.16
N ARG A 54 -14.22 2.89 -16.23
CA ARG A 54 -14.67 3.62 -17.43
C ARG A 54 -13.65 3.59 -18.56
N ARG A 55 -12.35 3.64 -18.25
CA ARG A 55 -11.30 3.90 -19.25
C ARG A 55 -10.50 2.67 -19.66
N ALA A 56 -10.19 1.78 -18.73
CA ALA A 56 -9.51 0.52 -19.00
C ALA A 56 -10.50 -0.55 -19.49
N TRP A 57 -11.65 -0.69 -18.80
CA TRP A 57 -12.60 -1.79 -19.05
C TRP A 57 -13.92 -1.40 -19.72
N ARG A 58 -14.13 -0.09 -19.99
CA ARG A 58 -15.32 0.44 -20.69
C ARG A 58 -16.66 0.03 -20.06
N LEU A 59 -16.69 -0.19 -18.74
CA LEU A 59 -17.92 -0.46 -17.99
C LEU A 59 -18.87 0.74 -18.09
N SER A 60 -20.19 0.55 -18.10
CA SER A 60 -21.14 1.68 -18.09
C SER A 60 -21.00 2.51 -16.80
N PRO A 61 -21.47 3.78 -16.73
CA PRO A 61 -21.34 4.59 -15.51
C PRO A 61 -21.85 3.91 -14.24
N ALA A 62 -22.97 3.18 -14.33
CA ALA A 62 -23.55 2.47 -13.21
C ALA A 62 -22.70 1.26 -12.77
N TRP A 63 -22.20 0.47 -13.72
CA TRP A 63 -21.30 -0.65 -13.44
C TRP A 63 -19.92 -0.22 -12.96
N ALA A 64 -19.43 0.94 -13.42
CA ALA A 64 -18.20 1.54 -12.93
C ALA A 64 -18.33 1.99 -11.46
N HIS A 65 -19.49 2.53 -11.07
CA HIS A 65 -19.80 2.82 -9.67
C HIS A 65 -19.81 1.53 -8.82
N ALA A 66 -20.49 0.48 -9.30
CA ALA A 66 -20.53 -0.81 -8.59
C ALA A 66 -19.13 -1.43 -8.41
N LEU A 67 -18.28 -1.43 -9.45
CA LEU A 67 -16.90 -1.91 -9.31
C LEU A 67 -16.09 -1.07 -8.33
N ALA A 68 -16.21 0.27 -8.41
CA ALA A 68 -15.49 1.16 -7.52
C ALA A 68 -15.84 0.93 -6.06
N LEU A 69 -17.14 0.83 -5.73
CA LEU A 69 -17.61 0.51 -4.38
C LEU A 69 -17.05 -0.85 -3.91
N LEU A 70 -17.11 -1.86 -4.78
CA LEU A 70 -16.69 -3.22 -4.43
C LEU A 70 -15.19 -3.30 -4.14
N CYS A 71 -14.37 -2.59 -4.92
CA CYS A 71 -12.93 -2.53 -4.69
C CYS A 71 -12.57 -1.69 -3.46
N THR A 72 -13.23 -0.55 -3.20
CA THR A 72 -12.92 0.28 -2.03
C THR A 72 -13.47 -0.29 -0.72
N ALA A 73 -14.58 -1.03 -0.77
CA ALA A 73 -15.18 -1.71 0.37
C ALA A 73 -14.55 -3.09 0.63
N ASN A 74 -13.45 -3.44 -0.06
CA ASN A 74 -12.77 -4.71 0.11
C ASN A 74 -12.33 -4.91 1.57
N GLY A 75 -12.61 -6.08 2.13
CA GLY A 75 -12.32 -6.40 3.52
C GLY A 75 -10.87 -6.20 3.95
N PHE A 76 -9.91 -6.37 3.03
CA PHE A 76 -8.50 -6.12 3.31
C PHE A 76 -8.26 -4.69 3.83
N HIS A 77 -8.84 -3.68 3.16
CA HIS A 77 -8.71 -2.28 3.54
C HIS A 77 -9.33 -2.01 4.89
N VAL A 78 -10.56 -2.48 5.06
CA VAL A 78 -11.35 -2.17 6.25
C VAL A 78 -10.71 -2.82 7.48
N MET A 79 -10.32 -4.09 7.39
CA MET A 79 -9.70 -4.79 8.52
C MET A 79 -8.35 -4.19 8.91
N HIS A 80 -7.51 -3.80 7.95
CA HIS A 80 -6.23 -3.15 8.24
C HIS A 80 -6.42 -1.74 8.81
N ALA A 81 -7.37 -0.97 8.29
CA ALA A 81 -7.69 0.35 8.83
C ALA A 81 -8.20 0.24 10.28
N LEU A 82 -9.02 -0.77 10.60
CA LEU A 82 -9.55 -0.98 11.96
C LEU A 82 -8.46 -1.23 13.01
N VAL A 83 -7.42 -1.99 12.67
CA VAL A 83 -6.31 -2.26 13.59
C VAL A 83 -5.24 -1.18 13.58
N GLY A 84 -5.45 -0.08 12.86
CA GLY A 84 -4.48 1.01 12.76
C GLY A 84 -3.26 0.66 11.90
N HIS A 85 -3.37 -0.30 10.97
CA HIS A 85 -2.30 -0.62 10.02
C HIS A 85 -2.21 0.44 8.90
N ILE A 86 -1.62 1.58 9.26
CA ILE A 86 -1.58 2.79 8.44
C ILE A 86 -0.91 2.55 7.06
N ASN A 87 0.08 1.66 6.99
CA ASN A 87 0.82 1.31 5.76
C ASN A 87 -0.10 0.84 4.61
N PHE A 88 -1.29 0.33 4.93
CA PHE A 88 -2.24 -0.19 3.96
C PHE A 88 -3.37 0.79 3.62
N LEU A 89 -3.42 1.95 4.26
CA LEU A 89 -4.44 2.97 3.96
C LEU A 89 -4.40 3.41 2.50
N MET A 90 -3.22 3.39 1.87
CA MET A 90 -3.06 3.80 0.48
C MET A 90 -3.44 2.71 -0.54
N ALA A 91 -3.73 1.49 -0.11
CA ALA A 91 -4.04 0.39 -1.02
C ALA A 91 -5.30 0.61 -1.91
N PRO A 92 -6.36 1.34 -1.50
CA PRO A 92 -7.47 1.68 -2.41
C PRO A 92 -7.02 2.44 -3.66
N LEU A 93 -5.92 3.19 -3.58
CA LEU A 93 -5.37 3.98 -4.69
C LEU A 93 -4.72 3.13 -5.78
N LEU A 94 -4.52 1.82 -5.56
CA LEU A 94 -4.06 0.91 -6.61
C LEU A 94 -4.96 0.92 -7.84
N GLY A 95 -6.24 1.29 -7.68
CA GLY A 95 -7.17 1.52 -8.77
C GLY A 95 -6.73 2.60 -9.76
N ALA A 96 -5.77 3.47 -9.43
CA ALA A 96 -5.28 4.49 -10.35
C ALA A 96 -4.27 3.93 -11.36
N TYR A 97 -3.55 2.85 -11.04
CA TYR A 97 -2.57 2.30 -11.95
C TYR A 97 -3.19 1.68 -13.22
N PRO A 98 -4.28 0.88 -13.16
CA PRO A 98 -4.95 0.43 -14.38
C PRO A 98 -5.50 1.61 -15.20
N TRP A 99 -5.92 2.70 -14.55
CA TRP A 99 -6.37 3.90 -15.25
C TRP A 99 -5.23 4.60 -15.99
N ILE A 100 -4.05 4.67 -15.38
CA ILE A 100 -2.86 5.29 -15.97
C ILE A 100 -2.31 4.42 -17.10
N LEU A 101 -2.12 3.12 -16.84
CA LEU A 101 -1.39 2.21 -17.71
C LEU A 101 -2.29 1.54 -18.77
N LEU A 102 -3.51 1.17 -18.42
CA LEU A 102 -4.41 0.37 -19.25
C LEU A 102 -5.53 1.18 -19.91
N ASP A 103 -5.48 2.52 -19.90
CA ASP A 103 -6.44 3.34 -20.67
C ASP A 103 -6.44 2.92 -22.16
N GLN A 104 -7.62 2.70 -22.72
CA GLN A 104 -7.78 2.25 -24.11
C GLN A 104 -7.46 3.33 -25.15
N ARG A 105 -7.28 4.59 -24.75
CA ARG A 105 -6.92 5.68 -25.67
C ARG A 105 -5.43 5.66 -25.99
N GLY A 106 -5.06 6.07 -27.20
CA GLY A 106 -3.66 6.35 -27.55
C GLY A 106 -3.11 7.56 -26.79
N ASP A 107 -1.78 7.73 -26.84
CA ASP A 107 -1.12 8.86 -26.22
C ASP A 107 -0.48 9.81 -27.23
N THR A 108 -0.67 11.10 -26.95
CA THR A 108 0.24 12.14 -27.42
C THR A 108 1.43 12.20 -26.46
N GLN A 109 2.56 12.79 -26.87
CA GLN A 109 3.69 13.01 -25.95
C GLN A 109 3.27 13.72 -24.66
N ARG A 110 2.39 14.73 -24.77
CA ARG A 110 1.86 15.48 -23.61
C ARG A 110 1.03 14.61 -22.67
N SER A 111 0.11 13.81 -23.22
CA SER A 111 -0.72 12.92 -22.38
C SER A 111 0.10 11.81 -21.73
N LEU A 112 1.12 11.30 -22.42
CA LEU A 112 2.07 10.34 -21.85
C LEU A 112 2.84 10.94 -20.67
N LEU A 113 3.39 12.15 -20.83
CA LEU A 113 4.10 12.84 -19.75
C LEU A 113 3.18 13.16 -18.56
N ALA A 114 1.95 13.60 -18.82
CA ALA A 114 0.97 13.85 -17.75
C ALA A 114 0.58 12.56 -16.99
N ARG A 115 0.45 11.44 -17.71
CA ARG A 115 0.24 10.11 -17.10
C ARG A 115 1.44 9.68 -16.27
N ALA A 116 2.65 9.85 -16.80
CA ALA A 116 3.89 9.55 -16.11
C ALA A 116 4.02 10.38 -14.82
N ALA A 117 3.78 11.69 -14.88
CA ALA A 117 3.78 12.58 -13.72
C ALA A 117 2.75 12.16 -12.67
N ALA A 118 1.52 11.84 -13.08
CA ALA A 118 0.49 11.35 -12.18
C ALA A 118 0.86 9.99 -11.55
N GLY A 119 1.45 9.09 -12.33
CA GLY A 119 1.96 7.80 -11.85
C GLY A 119 3.10 7.96 -10.84
N ALA A 120 4.05 8.86 -11.13
CA ALA A 120 5.16 9.19 -10.24
C ALA A 120 4.67 9.74 -8.91
N LEU A 121 3.80 10.76 -8.93
CA LEU A 121 3.23 11.36 -7.72
C LEU A 121 2.44 10.34 -6.89
N LEU A 122 1.66 9.47 -7.55
CA LEU A 122 0.96 8.38 -6.89
C LEU A 122 1.94 7.39 -6.23
N THR A 123 2.97 6.96 -6.95
CA THR A 123 3.99 6.04 -6.42
C THR A 123 4.71 6.66 -5.23
N ALA A 124 5.11 7.93 -5.31
CA ALA A 124 5.74 8.65 -4.22
C ALA A 124 4.82 8.75 -3.00
N MET A 125 3.55 9.12 -3.21
CA MET A 125 2.58 9.20 -2.12
C MET A 125 2.38 7.85 -1.41
N ILE A 126 2.34 6.74 -2.15
CA ILE A 126 2.24 5.40 -1.55
C ILE A 126 3.55 5.04 -0.82
N LEU A 127 4.72 5.27 -1.42
CA LEU A 127 6.02 4.91 -0.83
C LEU A 127 6.28 5.67 0.47
N HIS A 128 6.08 6.99 0.47
CA HIS A 128 6.29 7.85 1.64
C HIS A 128 5.24 7.61 2.74
N ALA A 129 4.10 6.99 2.42
CA ALA A 129 3.12 6.54 3.39
C ALA A 129 3.38 5.10 3.89
N ALA A 130 4.65 4.68 3.94
CA ALA A 130 5.08 3.33 4.32
C ALA A 130 4.50 2.19 3.43
N GLY A 131 4.02 2.53 2.23
CA GLY A 131 3.28 1.64 1.35
C GLY A 131 4.15 0.83 0.39
N ALA A 132 5.43 0.58 0.71
CA ALA A 132 6.30 -0.24 -0.15
C ALA A 132 5.68 -1.62 -0.45
N TYR A 133 5.05 -2.24 0.55
CA TYR A 133 4.30 -3.49 0.39
C TYR A 133 3.10 -3.32 -0.56
N VAL A 134 2.35 -2.22 -0.43
CA VAL A 134 1.19 -1.89 -1.27
C VAL A 134 1.60 -1.76 -2.74
N LEU A 135 2.76 -1.16 -3.04
CA LEU A 135 3.29 -1.06 -4.40
C LEU A 135 3.52 -2.44 -5.02
N VAL A 136 4.04 -3.40 -4.25
CA VAL A 136 4.28 -4.76 -4.73
C VAL A 136 2.98 -5.50 -4.99
N LEU A 137 1.98 -5.36 -4.13
CA LEU A 137 0.63 -5.85 -4.41
C LEU A 137 0.06 -5.21 -5.68
N GLY A 138 0.32 -3.92 -5.90
CA GLY A 138 -0.02 -3.20 -7.12
C GLY A 138 0.61 -3.82 -8.37
N ILE A 139 1.90 -4.15 -8.34
CA ILE A 139 2.60 -4.82 -9.45
C ILE A 139 1.97 -6.19 -9.73
N LEU A 140 1.70 -6.98 -8.68
CA LEU A 140 1.07 -8.30 -8.78
C LEU A 140 -0.38 -8.24 -9.30
N LEU A 141 -1.08 -7.14 -9.06
CA LEU A 141 -2.39 -6.87 -9.64
C LEU A 141 -2.29 -6.46 -11.12
N LEU A 142 -1.36 -5.55 -11.44
CA LEU A 142 -1.23 -4.97 -12.78
C LEU A 142 -0.71 -5.96 -13.81
N PHE A 143 0.18 -6.86 -13.43
CA PHE A 143 0.77 -7.82 -14.36
C PHE A 143 -0.29 -8.72 -15.02
N PRO A 144 -1.17 -9.42 -14.27
CA PRO A 144 -2.31 -10.14 -14.84
C PRO A 144 -3.23 -9.27 -15.70
N LEU A 145 -3.56 -8.07 -15.22
CA LEU A 145 -4.47 -7.16 -15.94
C LEU A 145 -3.90 -6.73 -17.29
N ALA A 146 -2.62 -6.36 -17.33
CA ALA A 146 -1.93 -6.00 -18.56
C ALA A 146 -1.85 -7.19 -19.53
N LEU A 147 -1.57 -8.39 -19.02
CA LEU A 147 -1.48 -9.59 -19.83
C LEU A 147 -2.84 -9.94 -20.48
N PHE A 148 -3.93 -9.93 -19.70
CA PHE A 148 -5.26 -10.15 -20.25
C PHE A 148 -5.69 -9.05 -21.22
N ASP A 149 -5.38 -7.80 -20.93
CA ASP A 149 -5.69 -6.67 -21.82
C ASP A 149 -4.95 -6.79 -23.18
N VAL A 150 -3.72 -7.31 -23.20
CA VAL A 150 -2.99 -7.63 -24.44
C VAL A 150 -3.61 -8.82 -25.18
N ILE A 151 -3.96 -9.90 -24.48
CA ILE A 151 -4.50 -11.12 -25.10
C ILE A 151 -5.87 -10.86 -25.74
N LEU A 152 -6.69 -10.01 -25.09
CA LEU A 152 -8.07 -9.76 -25.51
C LEU A 152 -8.19 -8.67 -26.58
N THR A 153 -7.13 -7.91 -26.87
CA THR A 153 -7.17 -6.88 -27.91
C THR A 153 -7.01 -7.46 -29.33
N GLN A 154 -7.47 -6.70 -30.33
CA GLN A 154 -7.29 -7.04 -31.75
C GLN A 154 -5.86 -6.80 -32.24
N HIS A 155 -5.16 -5.81 -31.66
CA HIS A 155 -3.82 -5.37 -32.05
C HIS A 155 -2.82 -5.54 -30.89
N PRO A 156 -2.42 -6.78 -30.55
CA PRO A 156 -1.65 -7.07 -29.34
C PRO A 156 -0.29 -6.36 -29.31
N TRP A 157 0.42 -6.27 -30.45
CA TRP A 157 1.74 -5.64 -30.51
C TRP A 157 1.71 -4.14 -30.26
N GLU A 158 0.74 -3.44 -30.86
CA GLU A 158 0.53 -2.02 -30.59
C GLU A 158 0.17 -1.80 -29.12
N ARG A 159 -0.68 -2.69 -28.57
CA ARG A 159 -1.10 -2.61 -27.18
C ARG A 159 0.06 -2.84 -26.21
N VAL A 160 0.90 -3.84 -26.45
CA VAL A 160 2.14 -4.07 -25.70
C VAL A 160 3.04 -2.85 -25.74
N ARG A 161 3.25 -2.25 -26.93
CA ARG A 161 4.08 -1.05 -27.07
C ARG A 161 3.54 0.12 -26.24
N ILE A 162 2.22 0.37 -26.27
CA ILE A 162 1.59 1.44 -25.49
C ILE A 162 1.76 1.19 -23.99
N ILE A 163 1.43 -0.01 -23.51
CA ILE A 163 1.54 -0.36 -22.08
C ILE A 163 3.00 -0.29 -21.63
N ALA A 164 3.94 -0.84 -22.41
CA ALA A 164 5.37 -0.82 -22.10
C ALA A 164 5.90 0.61 -22.03
N LEU A 165 5.56 1.46 -23.00
CA LEU A 165 6.00 2.86 -23.00
C LEU A 165 5.48 3.61 -21.78
N ARG A 166 4.20 3.41 -21.41
CA ARG A 166 3.62 3.97 -20.18
C ARG A 166 4.31 3.44 -18.93
N ALA A 167 4.51 2.12 -18.84
CA ALA A 167 5.13 1.49 -17.68
C ALA A 167 6.57 1.97 -17.50
N ILE A 168 7.36 2.07 -18.57
CA ILE A 168 8.74 2.57 -18.54
C ILE A 168 8.74 4.05 -18.13
N THR A 169 7.97 4.91 -18.80
CA THR A 169 7.96 6.35 -18.49
C THR A 169 7.45 6.65 -17.08
N CYS A 170 6.36 6.00 -16.64
CA CYS A 170 5.91 6.07 -15.26
C CYS A 170 6.98 5.54 -14.30
N GLY A 171 7.51 4.34 -14.55
CA GLY A 171 8.47 3.68 -13.67
C GLY A 171 9.77 4.48 -13.50
N THR A 172 10.32 5.02 -14.60
CA THR A 172 11.51 5.89 -14.55
C THR A 172 11.21 7.15 -13.75
N LEU A 173 10.09 7.83 -14.01
CA LEU A 173 9.78 9.07 -13.30
C LEU A 173 9.45 8.82 -11.82
N SER A 174 8.79 7.71 -11.49
CA SER A 174 8.59 7.25 -10.11
C SER A 174 9.93 6.97 -9.42
N ALA A 175 10.87 6.28 -10.08
CA ALA A 175 12.18 5.98 -9.51
C ALA A 175 13.01 7.24 -9.25
N LEU A 176 12.99 8.20 -10.18
CA LEU A 176 13.66 9.50 -10.02
C LEU A 176 13.03 10.32 -8.89
N LEU A 177 11.69 10.37 -8.82
CA LEU A 177 10.98 11.09 -7.79
C LEU A 177 11.20 10.49 -6.40
N CYS A 178 11.23 9.16 -6.30
CA CYS A 178 11.44 8.43 -5.05
C CYS A 178 12.92 8.16 -4.75
N ALA A 179 13.86 8.73 -5.52
CA ALA A 179 15.28 8.42 -5.41
C ALA A 179 15.79 8.68 -3.98
N GLU A 180 15.43 9.81 -3.38
CA GLU A 180 15.83 10.18 -2.00
C GLU A 180 15.44 9.10 -0.99
N LYS A 181 14.20 8.62 -1.05
CA LYS A 181 13.65 7.63 -0.13
C LYS A 181 14.27 6.26 -0.37
N ILE A 182 14.42 5.87 -1.64
CA ILE A 182 14.99 4.57 -2.02
C ILE A 182 16.45 4.47 -1.59
N VAL A 183 17.26 5.51 -1.82
CA VAL A 183 18.68 5.51 -1.41
C VAL A 183 18.78 5.41 0.11
N ALA A 184 18.00 6.19 0.86
CA ALA A 184 18.00 6.13 2.32
C ALA A 184 17.59 4.73 2.84
N ILE A 185 16.56 4.12 2.24
CA ILE A 185 16.12 2.75 2.58
C ILE A 185 17.22 1.73 2.28
N LEU A 186 17.84 1.80 1.11
CA LEU A 186 18.90 0.87 0.74
C LEU A 186 20.11 1.02 1.65
N SER A 187 20.46 2.25 2.04
CA SER A 187 21.55 2.53 2.97
C SER A 187 21.28 1.90 4.34
N LEU A 188 20.07 2.08 4.88
CA LEU A 188 19.67 1.48 6.15
C LEU A 188 19.61 -0.06 6.07
N MET A 189 19.05 -0.61 4.98
CA MET A 189 18.88 -2.06 4.81
C MET A 189 20.19 -2.80 4.53
N GLN A 190 21.27 -2.10 4.17
CA GLN A 190 22.60 -2.72 4.11
C GLN A 190 23.10 -3.12 5.50
N GLU A 191 22.86 -2.26 6.50
CA GLU A 191 23.24 -2.51 7.90
C GLU A 191 22.19 -3.37 8.62
N PHE A 192 20.91 -3.22 8.25
CA PHE A 192 19.79 -3.95 8.83
C PHE A 192 19.00 -4.73 7.77
N PRO A 193 19.59 -5.77 7.16
CA PRO A 193 18.90 -6.54 6.13
C PRO A 193 17.69 -7.26 6.70
N ARG A 194 16.55 -7.10 6.03
CA ARG A 194 15.31 -7.79 6.41
C ARG A 194 15.10 -9.03 5.56
N THR A 195 15.41 -10.18 6.13
CA THR A 195 15.06 -11.49 5.58
C THR A 195 14.09 -12.20 6.51
N ALA A 196 12.91 -12.54 6.02
CA ALA A 196 11.89 -13.27 6.76
C ALA A 196 11.38 -14.45 5.94
N HIS A 197 11.14 -15.58 6.60
CA HIS A 197 10.45 -16.69 5.97
C HIS A 197 8.96 -16.37 5.83
N MET A 198 8.39 -16.63 4.65
CA MET A 198 6.96 -16.55 4.45
C MET A 198 6.24 -17.55 5.36
N SER A 199 5.11 -17.14 5.94
CA SER A 199 4.21 -18.04 6.64
C SER A 199 3.72 -19.10 5.68
N GLN A 200 3.72 -20.35 6.15
CA GLN A 200 3.30 -21.48 5.33
C GLN A 200 1.88 -21.91 5.67
N VAL A 201 1.10 -22.16 4.62
CA VAL A 201 -0.20 -22.82 4.69
C VAL A 201 -0.14 -24.05 3.78
N PRO A 202 -0.63 -25.23 4.23
CA PRO A 202 -0.65 -26.41 3.37
C PRO A 202 -1.32 -26.11 2.04
N PHE A 203 -0.61 -26.36 0.92
CA PHE A 203 -1.06 -25.96 -0.42
C PHE A 203 -2.48 -26.47 -0.75
N LEU A 204 -2.80 -27.72 -0.38
CA LEU A 204 -4.14 -28.31 -0.59
C LEU A 204 -5.25 -27.63 0.23
N ALA A 205 -4.92 -26.92 1.31
CA ALA A 205 -5.88 -26.16 2.11
C ALA A 205 -6.15 -24.76 1.53
N VAL A 206 -5.32 -24.27 0.61
CA VAL A 206 -5.42 -22.90 0.06
C VAL A 206 -6.77 -22.62 -0.62
N PRO A 207 -7.34 -23.49 -1.47
CA PRO A 207 -8.65 -23.22 -2.07
C PRO A 207 -9.77 -23.06 -1.03
N LYS A 208 -9.76 -23.92 0.00
CA LYS A 208 -10.71 -23.82 1.12
C LYS A 208 -10.49 -22.51 1.88
N TYR A 209 -9.24 -22.15 2.15
CA TYR A 209 -8.92 -20.89 2.82
C TYR A 209 -9.41 -19.69 2.00
N ILE A 210 -9.15 -19.63 0.68
CA ILE A 210 -9.64 -18.57 -0.21
C ILE A 210 -11.16 -18.46 -0.12
N ALA A 211 -11.88 -19.58 -0.24
CA ALA A 211 -13.34 -19.57 -0.17
C ALA A 211 -13.87 -19.04 1.18
N LEU A 212 -13.24 -19.45 2.29
CA LEU A 212 -13.62 -18.99 3.62
C LEU A 212 -13.29 -17.50 3.83
N ALA A 213 -12.05 -17.09 3.52
CA ALA A 213 -11.58 -15.73 3.70
C ALA A 213 -12.42 -14.72 2.91
N LEU A 214 -12.83 -15.06 1.69
CA LEU A 214 -13.60 -14.17 0.83
C LEU A 214 -15.11 -14.21 1.11
N TRP A 215 -15.71 -15.36 1.43
CA TRP A 215 -17.19 -15.49 1.41
C TRP A 215 -17.83 -16.24 2.60
N ALA A 216 -17.08 -16.65 3.62
CA ALA A 216 -17.69 -17.26 4.79
C ALA A 216 -18.67 -16.29 5.49
N LEU A 217 -19.86 -16.78 5.85
CA LEU A 217 -20.84 -16.05 6.64
C LEU A 217 -21.41 -16.97 7.73
N PRO A 218 -21.28 -16.63 9.02
CA PRO A 218 -20.50 -15.51 9.57
C PRO A 218 -18.98 -15.75 9.52
N GLN A 219 -18.20 -14.67 9.36
CA GLN A 219 -16.74 -14.66 9.47
C GLN A 219 -16.31 -14.80 10.94
N LYS A 220 -16.19 -16.04 11.44
CA LYS A 220 -15.83 -16.34 12.83
C LYS A 220 -14.33 -16.63 12.99
N PRO A 221 -13.65 -16.17 14.07
CA PRO A 221 -12.25 -16.50 14.35
C PRO A 221 -11.95 -18.01 14.35
N GLU A 222 -12.92 -18.82 14.76
CA GLU A 222 -12.88 -20.30 14.75
C GLU A 222 -12.44 -20.88 13.40
N LEU A 223 -12.84 -20.25 12.30
CA LEU A 223 -12.55 -20.71 10.94
C LEU A 223 -11.06 -20.64 10.61
N TYR A 224 -10.29 -19.84 11.37
CA TYR A 224 -8.92 -19.48 11.09
C TYR A 224 -7.93 -19.87 12.20
N ARG A 225 -8.38 -20.59 13.25
CA ARG A 225 -7.54 -20.95 14.43
C ARG A 225 -6.20 -21.64 14.12
N LYS A 226 -6.04 -22.22 12.92
CA LYS A 226 -4.81 -22.88 12.47
C LYS A 226 -3.85 -21.96 11.71
N ILE A 227 -4.20 -20.69 11.52
CA ILE A 227 -3.43 -19.71 10.77
C ILE A 227 -2.69 -18.82 11.78
N PRO A 228 -1.35 -18.67 11.67
CA PRO A 228 -0.53 -18.07 12.72
C PRO A 228 -0.55 -16.54 12.75
N TRP A 229 -1.71 -15.92 12.53
CA TRP A 229 -1.83 -14.46 12.38
C TRP A 229 -3.11 -13.90 12.97
N GLU A 230 -3.02 -12.62 13.33
CA GLU A 230 -4.15 -11.81 13.75
C GLU A 230 -5.22 -11.70 12.67
N PHE A 231 -6.41 -11.31 13.10
CA PHE A 231 -7.61 -11.35 12.27
C PHE A 231 -7.56 -10.55 10.98
N HIS A 232 -6.91 -9.40 11.02
CA HIS A 232 -6.80 -8.52 9.87
C HIS A 232 -5.95 -9.12 8.74
N GLU A 233 -5.11 -10.13 9.04
CA GLU A 233 -4.32 -10.84 8.04
C GLU A 233 -5.09 -11.96 7.34
N HIS A 234 -6.08 -12.56 8.01
CA HIS A 234 -6.80 -13.71 7.49
C HIS A 234 -8.24 -13.41 7.02
N LEU A 235 -8.85 -12.31 7.48
CA LEU A 235 -10.18 -11.85 7.07
C LEU A 235 -10.10 -10.87 5.89
N LEU A 236 -10.47 -11.33 4.70
CA LEU A 236 -10.58 -10.50 3.50
C LEU A 236 -11.97 -10.64 2.86
N PRO A 237 -13.06 -10.35 3.59
CA PRO A 237 -14.41 -10.54 3.08
C PRO A 237 -14.62 -9.74 1.78
N LEU A 238 -15.24 -10.40 0.81
CA LEU A 238 -15.75 -9.81 -0.42
C LEU A 238 -17.27 -9.85 -0.41
N SER A 239 -17.87 -8.91 -1.15
CA SER A 239 -19.30 -8.94 -1.41
C SER A 239 -19.71 -10.29 -2.03
N PRO A 240 -20.82 -10.91 -1.61
CA PRO A 240 -21.34 -12.14 -2.22
C PRO A 240 -21.69 -11.94 -3.70
N VAL A 241 -21.89 -10.70 -4.15
CA VAL A 241 -22.04 -10.36 -5.56
C VAL A 241 -20.85 -10.83 -6.39
N VAL A 242 -19.62 -10.83 -5.84
CA VAL A 242 -18.45 -11.34 -6.56
C VAL A 242 -18.65 -12.82 -6.90
N ALA A 243 -19.07 -13.65 -5.94
CA ALA A 243 -19.33 -15.07 -6.19
C ALA A 243 -20.43 -15.27 -7.23
N ILE A 244 -21.53 -14.50 -7.15
CA ILE A 244 -22.61 -14.52 -8.15
C ILE A 244 -22.08 -14.15 -9.54
N GLY A 245 -21.27 -13.09 -9.64
CA GLY A 245 -20.70 -12.65 -10.91
C GLY A 245 -19.71 -13.65 -11.50
N LEU A 246 -18.94 -14.36 -10.67
CA LEU A 246 -18.08 -15.46 -11.11
C LEU A 246 -18.91 -16.64 -11.64
N LEU A 247 -20.02 -16.99 -10.98
CA LEU A 247 -20.97 -17.99 -11.51
C LEU A 247 -21.58 -17.54 -12.84
N CYS A 248 -21.94 -16.26 -12.96
CA CYS A 248 -22.39 -15.69 -14.24
C CYS A 248 -21.29 -15.78 -15.31
N ALA A 249 -20.02 -15.58 -14.96
CA ALA A 249 -18.91 -15.73 -15.90
C ALA A 249 -18.82 -17.17 -16.44
N LEU A 250 -18.98 -18.18 -15.58
CA LEU A 250 -19.00 -19.60 -15.98
C LEU A 250 -20.20 -19.90 -16.90
N VAL A 251 -21.38 -19.40 -16.56
CA VAL A 251 -22.60 -19.57 -17.38
C VAL A 251 -22.45 -18.88 -18.74
N LEU A 252 -21.87 -17.68 -18.78
CA LEU A 252 -21.59 -16.97 -20.03
C LEU A 252 -20.58 -17.74 -20.89
N ALA A 253 -19.50 -18.24 -20.30
CA ALA A 253 -18.51 -19.05 -21.01
C ALA A 253 -19.14 -20.32 -21.61
N TRP A 254 -20.06 -20.97 -20.88
CA TRP A 254 -20.81 -22.12 -21.40
C TRP A 254 -21.76 -21.74 -22.54
N LYS A 255 -22.54 -20.66 -22.36
CA LYS A 255 -23.50 -20.18 -23.38
C LYS A 255 -22.81 -19.69 -24.65
N GLU A 256 -21.62 -19.10 -24.52
CA GLU A 256 -20.83 -18.58 -25.64
C GLU A 256 -19.75 -19.57 -26.10
N ARG A 257 -19.89 -20.87 -25.78
CA ARG A 257 -18.92 -21.92 -26.12
C ARG A 257 -18.59 -22.00 -27.61
N ASP A 258 -19.55 -21.71 -28.50
CA ASP A 258 -19.33 -21.74 -29.95
C ASP A 258 -18.42 -20.59 -30.39
N MET A 259 -18.57 -19.40 -29.77
CA MET A 259 -17.65 -18.28 -30.01
C MET A 259 -16.26 -18.59 -29.47
N LEU A 260 -16.19 -19.15 -28.25
CA LEU A 260 -14.93 -19.59 -27.66
C LEU A 260 -14.23 -20.66 -28.51
N TYR A 261 -14.99 -21.55 -29.16
CA TYR A 261 -14.49 -22.56 -30.08
C TYR A 261 -13.99 -21.96 -31.41
N ARG A 262 -14.71 -20.98 -31.96
CA ARG A 262 -14.23 -20.23 -33.15
C ARG A 262 -12.92 -19.50 -32.86
N SER A 263 -12.75 -18.98 -31.64
CA SER A 263 -11.50 -18.35 -31.18
C SER A 263 -10.63 -19.28 -30.32
N TRP A 264 -10.71 -20.61 -30.49
CA TRP A 264 -10.18 -21.58 -29.52
C TRP A 264 -8.72 -21.37 -29.14
N ARG A 265 -7.86 -20.96 -30.09
CA ARG A 265 -6.44 -20.69 -29.79
C ARG A 265 -6.29 -19.56 -28.77
N ARG A 266 -6.99 -18.44 -28.97
CA ARG A 266 -6.94 -17.29 -28.04
C ARG A 266 -7.58 -17.64 -26.71
N SER A 267 -8.73 -18.33 -26.75
CA SER A 267 -9.44 -18.79 -25.54
C SER A 267 -8.57 -19.74 -24.72
N ALA A 268 -7.91 -20.72 -25.36
CA ALA A 268 -7.02 -21.66 -24.72
C ALA A 268 -5.81 -20.96 -24.09
N ILE A 269 -5.16 -20.04 -24.82
CA ILE A 269 -4.05 -19.24 -24.28
C ILE A 269 -4.51 -18.43 -23.05
N ALA A 270 -5.65 -17.74 -23.13
CA ALA A 270 -6.18 -16.96 -22.02
C ALA A 270 -6.50 -17.84 -20.79
N LEU A 271 -7.10 -19.01 -21.01
CA LEU A 271 -7.42 -19.96 -19.94
C LEU A 271 -6.16 -20.56 -19.32
N SER A 272 -5.17 -20.96 -20.13
CA SER A 272 -3.89 -21.49 -19.63
C SER A 272 -3.12 -20.45 -18.81
N ILE A 273 -3.08 -19.21 -19.29
CA ILE A 273 -2.47 -18.10 -18.56
C ILE A 273 -3.24 -17.79 -17.27
N GLY A 274 -4.58 -17.78 -17.33
CA GLY A 274 -5.42 -17.61 -16.14
C GLY A 274 -5.19 -18.70 -15.09
N ALA A 275 -5.09 -19.96 -15.52
CA ALA A 275 -4.77 -21.09 -14.64
C ALA A 275 -3.37 -20.97 -14.03
N LEU A 276 -2.37 -20.55 -14.81
CA LEU A 276 -1.01 -20.30 -14.32
C LEU A 276 -0.98 -19.16 -13.29
N ILE A 277 -1.70 -18.06 -13.55
CA ILE A 277 -1.81 -16.93 -12.61
C ILE A 277 -2.49 -17.35 -11.32
N LEU A 278 -3.59 -18.12 -11.41
CA LEU A 278 -4.28 -18.63 -10.23
C LEU A 278 -3.36 -19.56 -9.42
N LEU A 279 -2.64 -20.46 -10.08
CA LEU A 279 -1.66 -21.33 -9.45
C LEU A 279 -0.54 -20.53 -8.77
N ALA A 280 -0.04 -19.48 -9.43
CA ALA A 280 0.97 -18.58 -8.86
C ALA A 280 0.47 -17.87 -7.60
N PHE A 281 -0.76 -17.35 -7.61
CA PHE A 281 -1.36 -16.77 -6.41
C PHE A 281 -1.58 -17.82 -5.32
N MET A 282 -1.98 -19.05 -5.66
CA MET A 282 -2.11 -20.12 -4.69
C MET A 282 -0.78 -20.47 -4.02
N GLU A 283 0.32 -20.58 -4.78
CA GLU A 283 1.66 -20.78 -4.21
C GLU A 283 2.10 -19.61 -3.33
N LEU A 284 1.86 -18.38 -3.78
CA LEU A 284 2.15 -17.18 -3.01
C LEU A 284 1.38 -17.14 -1.69
N ILE A 285 0.07 -17.44 -1.70
CA ILE A 285 -0.77 -17.51 -0.50
C ILE A 285 -0.32 -18.68 0.41
N ALA A 286 0.06 -19.82 -0.18
CA ALA A 286 0.62 -20.95 0.55
C ALA A 286 1.96 -20.60 1.21
N GLY A 287 2.69 -19.59 0.71
CA GLY A 287 4.06 -19.30 1.13
C GLY A 287 5.07 -20.38 0.74
N GLN A 288 4.69 -21.27 -0.19
CA GLN A 288 5.49 -22.41 -0.65
C GLN A 288 5.14 -22.76 -2.10
N GLY A 289 6.07 -23.42 -2.78
CA GLY A 289 5.96 -23.75 -4.21
C GLY A 289 7.11 -23.18 -5.01
N MET A 290 7.11 -23.44 -6.32
CA MET A 290 8.22 -23.09 -7.21
C MET A 290 8.37 -21.57 -7.41
N ILE A 291 7.26 -20.85 -7.48
CA ILE A 291 7.22 -19.39 -7.69
C ILE A 291 7.55 -18.69 -6.38
N ALA A 292 6.88 -19.07 -5.28
CA ALA A 292 7.11 -18.46 -3.97
C ALA A 292 8.56 -18.60 -3.49
N SER A 293 9.15 -19.81 -3.64
CA SER A 293 10.54 -20.08 -3.23
C SER A 293 11.58 -19.33 -4.06
N ARG A 294 11.29 -18.98 -5.32
CA ARG A 294 12.20 -18.15 -6.13
C ARG A 294 12.05 -16.67 -5.82
N LEU A 295 10.81 -16.21 -5.63
CA LEU A 295 10.54 -14.81 -5.38
C LEU A 295 11.17 -14.35 -4.06
N VAL A 296 11.17 -15.16 -3.00
CA VAL A 296 11.74 -14.77 -1.68
C VAL A 296 13.23 -14.40 -1.73
N HIS A 297 13.97 -14.79 -2.77
CA HIS A 297 15.37 -14.41 -2.93
C HIS A 297 15.57 -13.01 -3.57
N LEU A 298 14.50 -12.41 -4.10
CA LEU A 298 14.55 -11.05 -4.62
C LEU A 298 14.53 -10.05 -3.45
N PRO A 299 15.31 -8.95 -3.48
CA PRO A 299 15.45 -8.01 -2.36
C PRO A 299 14.12 -7.46 -1.82
N VAL A 300 13.16 -7.23 -2.71
CA VAL A 300 11.83 -6.72 -2.32
C VAL A 300 11.02 -7.81 -1.61
N PHE A 301 11.14 -9.06 -2.05
CA PHE A 301 10.34 -10.18 -1.57
C PHE A 301 10.92 -10.92 -0.37
N SER A 302 12.22 -10.79 -0.12
CA SER A 302 12.90 -11.40 1.03
C SER A 302 12.38 -10.88 2.37
N SER A 303 11.74 -9.70 2.37
CA SER A 303 11.15 -9.10 3.56
C SER A 303 9.69 -9.52 3.82
N PHE A 304 9.06 -10.28 2.91
CA PHE A 304 7.67 -10.69 3.04
C PHE A 304 7.48 -11.91 3.93
N ARG A 305 6.76 -11.68 5.03
CA ARG A 305 6.44 -12.72 6.00
C ARG A 305 4.99 -13.22 5.91
N VAL A 306 4.04 -12.34 5.61
CA VAL A 306 2.61 -12.70 5.62
C VAL A 306 2.15 -13.06 4.21
N SER A 307 2.11 -14.35 3.91
CA SER A 307 1.73 -14.88 2.59
C SER A 307 0.26 -14.61 2.24
N LEU A 308 -0.62 -14.57 3.23
CA LEU A 308 -2.07 -14.42 3.03
C LEU A 308 -2.45 -13.10 2.35
N ARG A 309 -1.63 -12.06 2.51
CA ARG A 309 -1.84 -10.75 1.89
C ARG A 309 -1.82 -10.80 0.35
N PHE A 310 -1.25 -11.84 -0.26
CA PHE A 310 -1.36 -12.06 -1.72
C PHE A 310 -2.78 -12.41 -2.18
N LEU A 311 -3.69 -12.73 -1.26
CA LEU A 311 -5.12 -12.86 -1.54
C LEU A 311 -5.75 -11.52 -1.94
N TYR A 312 -5.20 -10.39 -1.49
CA TYR A 312 -5.74 -9.07 -1.81
C TYR A 312 -5.73 -8.75 -3.33
N PRO A 313 -4.60 -8.77 -4.06
CA PRO A 313 -4.62 -8.57 -5.51
C PRO A 313 -5.50 -9.60 -6.24
N LEU A 314 -5.51 -10.87 -5.82
CA LEU A 314 -6.43 -11.88 -6.36
C LEU A 314 -7.90 -11.49 -6.16
N SER A 315 -8.27 -10.99 -4.97
CA SER A 315 -9.63 -10.56 -4.65
C SER A 315 -10.10 -9.42 -5.56
N LEU A 316 -9.21 -8.50 -5.94
CA LEU A 316 -9.51 -7.42 -6.88
C LEU A 316 -9.66 -7.94 -8.32
N LEU A 317 -8.83 -8.89 -8.75
CA LEU A 317 -8.98 -9.53 -10.07
C LEU A 317 -10.35 -10.22 -10.18
N LEU A 318 -10.72 -10.99 -9.16
CA LEU A 318 -12.03 -11.66 -9.09
C LEU A 318 -13.18 -10.65 -9.13
N SER A 319 -13.04 -9.52 -8.44
CA SER A 319 -13.99 -8.40 -8.43
C SER A 319 -14.22 -7.81 -9.82
N ILE A 320 -13.14 -7.56 -10.57
CA ILE A 320 -13.20 -7.03 -11.93
C ILE A 320 -13.89 -8.02 -12.87
N VAL A 321 -13.50 -9.30 -12.83
CA VAL A 321 -14.10 -10.36 -13.65
C VAL A 321 -15.59 -10.52 -13.35
N ALA A 322 -15.98 -10.51 -12.08
CA ALA A 322 -17.36 -10.63 -11.66
C ALA A 322 -18.22 -9.49 -12.22
N ILE A 323 -17.78 -8.23 -12.11
CA ILE A 323 -18.54 -7.09 -12.61
C ILE A 323 -18.62 -7.09 -14.14
N LEU A 324 -17.55 -7.44 -14.85
CA LEU A 324 -17.58 -7.56 -16.30
C LEU A 324 -18.60 -8.62 -16.76
N ALA A 325 -18.63 -9.77 -16.09
CA ALA A 325 -19.58 -10.84 -16.39
C ALA A 325 -21.03 -10.44 -16.08
N LEU A 326 -21.28 -9.73 -14.98
CA LEU A 326 -22.60 -9.24 -14.61
C LEU A 326 -23.11 -8.19 -15.59
N GLN A 327 -22.27 -7.22 -15.97
CA GLN A 327 -22.63 -6.25 -17.01
C GLN A 327 -22.97 -6.97 -18.32
N ARG A 328 -22.14 -7.92 -18.75
CA ARG A 328 -22.38 -8.64 -20.01
C ARG A 328 -23.66 -9.47 -19.98
N SER A 329 -23.98 -10.06 -18.83
CA SER A 329 -25.20 -10.84 -18.63
C SER A 329 -26.46 -9.97 -18.65
N THR A 330 -26.38 -8.76 -18.09
CA THR A 330 -27.50 -7.83 -17.97
C THR A 330 -27.75 -7.00 -19.22
N GLN A 331 -26.74 -6.75 -20.06
CA GLN A 331 -26.90 -6.11 -21.38
C GLN A 331 -27.86 -6.85 -22.32
N ARG A 332 -28.16 -8.12 -22.04
CA ARG A 332 -29.14 -8.92 -22.79
C ARG A 332 -30.57 -8.78 -22.26
N LEU A 333 -30.74 -8.10 -21.13
CA LEU A 333 -32.03 -7.83 -20.51
C LEU A 333 -32.48 -6.40 -20.86
N GLU A 334 -33.75 -6.08 -20.58
CA GLU A 334 -34.38 -4.77 -20.83
C GLU A 334 -33.56 -3.58 -20.30
N SER A 335 -33.67 -2.44 -20.99
CA SER A 335 -32.93 -1.19 -20.73
C SER A 335 -32.98 -0.73 -19.27
N ASP A 336 -34.11 -0.93 -18.58
CA ASP A 336 -34.30 -0.49 -17.19
C ASP A 336 -33.42 -1.25 -16.19
N LYS A 337 -32.92 -2.44 -16.55
CA LYS A 337 -32.07 -3.27 -15.68
C LYS A 337 -30.61 -2.82 -15.67
N GLU A 338 -30.20 -1.97 -16.62
CA GLU A 338 -28.83 -1.44 -16.71
C GLU A 338 -28.47 -0.53 -15.53
N HIS A 339 -29.46 0.15 -14.93
CA HIS A 339 -29.24 1.06 -13.80
C HIS A 339 -29.63 0.46 -12.44
N THR A 340 -30.70 -0.34 -12.40
CA THR A 340 -31.20 -0.92 -11.15
C THR A 340 -30.27 -2.02 -10.62
N THR A 341 -29.74 -2.87 -11.49
CA THR A 341 -28.86 -3.97 -11.05
C THR A 341 -27.57 -3.49 -10.36
N PRO A 342 -26.81 -2.53 -10.92
CA PRO A 342 -25.62 -2.00 -10.25
C PRO A 342 -25.93 -1.31 -8.91
N LEU A 343 -27.10 -0.66 -8.80
CA LEU A 343 -27.55 -0.06 -7.54
C LEU A 343 -27.76 -1.12 -6.45
N PHE A 344 -28.50 -2.20 -6.77
CA PHE A 344 -28.68 -3.32 -5.84
C PHE A 344 -27.36 -3.97 -5.46
N ILE A 345 -26.42 -4.10 -6.40
CA ILE A 345 -25.06 -4.59 -6.12
C ILE A 345 -24.34 -3.68 -5.11
N GLY A 346 -24.44 -2.36 -5.26
CA GLY A 346 -23.90 -1.40 -4.30
C GLY A 346 -24.49 -1.58 -2.91
N ILE A 347 -25.82 -1.70 -2.81
CA ILE A 347 -26.54 -1.92 -1.55
C ILE A 347 -26.11 -3.24 -0.90
N ILE A 348 -26.13 -4.35 -1.64
CA ILE A 348 -25.72 -5.67 -1.12
C ILE A 348 -24.26 -5.65 -0.65
N THR A 349 -23.38 -4.97 -1.39
CA THR A 349 -21.98 -4.82 -1.01
C THR A 349 -21.85 -4.12 0.34
N ILE A 350 -22.51 -2.96 0.52
CA ILE A 350 -22.49 -2.23 1.79
C ILE A 350 -23.09 -3.06 2.92
N LEU A 351 -24.27 -3.65 2.72
CA LEU A 351 -24.94 -4.47 3.74
C LEU A 351 -24.11 -5.70 4.13
N SER A 352 -23.49 -6.38 3.16
CA SER A 352 -22.65 -7.54 3.43
C SER A 352 -21.40 -7.17 4.22
N MET A 353 -20.77 -6.04 3.89
CA MET A 353 -19.64 -5.54 4.65
C MET A 353 -20.08 -5.15 6.06
N MET A 354 -21.16 -4.39 6.22
CA MET A 354 -21.70 -4.06 7.56
C MET A 354 -22.01 -5.32 8.39
N ALA A 355 -22.59 -6.35 7.78
CA ALA A 355 -22.92 -7.60 8.44
C ALA A 355 -21.68 -8.39 8.89
N VAL A 356 -20.59 -8.34 8.13
CA VAL A 356 -19.32 -8.95 8.53
C VAL A 356 -18.60 -8.11 9.58
N MET A 357 -18.54 -6.81 9.37
CA MET A 357 -17.79 -5.88 10.21
C MET A 357 -18.42 -5.72 11.59
N THR A 358 -19.75 -5.62 11.70
CA THR A 358 -20.42 -5.22 12.95
C THR A 358 -20.18 -6.24 14.08
N PRO A 359 -20.45 -7.55 13.90
CA PRO A 359 -20.23 -8.52 14.96
C PRO A 359 -18.74 -8.62 15.33
N TYR A 360 -17.88 -8.58 14.31
CA TYR A 360 -16.44 -8.72 14.49
C TYR A 360 -15.83 -7.53 15.24
N THR A 361 -16.14 -6.31 14.79
CA THR A 361 -15.66 -5.06 15.40
C THR A 361 -16.20 -4.92 16.82
N LEU A 362 -17.50 -5.17 17.03
CA LEU A 362 -18.09 -5.07 18.36
C LEU A 362 -17.53 -6.09 19.34
N GLN A 363 -17.28 -7.33 18.90
CA GLN A 363 -16.75 -8.35 19.78
C GLN A 363 -15.24 -8.16 20.00
N HIS A 364 -14.44 -8.11 18.94
CA HIS A 364 -12.99 -8.08 19.05
C HIS A 364 -12.48 -6.76 19.63
N VAL A 365 -13.01 -5.62 19.18
CA VAL A 365 -12.51 -4.32 19.63
C VAL A 365 -12.90 -4.05 21.08
N ARG A 366 -14.14 -4.36 21.49
CA ARG A 366 -14.56 -4.18 22.91
C ARG A 366 -13.79 -5.08 23.88
N LEU A 367 -13.42 -6.29 23.46
CA LEU A 367 -12.73 -7.24 24.34
C LEU A 367 -11.24 -6.93 24.48
N ASN A 368 -10.61 -6.38 23.44
CA ASN A 368 -9.16 -6.25 23.39
C ASN A 368 -8.65 -4.81 23.52
N TYR A 369 -9.51 -3.79 23.34
CA TYR A 369 -9.07 -2.39 23.32
C TYR A 369 -10.00 -1.48 24.13
N ASN A 370 -9.41 -0.65 24.99
CA ASN A 370 -10.11 0.48 25.60
C ASN A 370 -10.08 1.67 24.64
N ILE A 371 -11.00 1.67 23.67
CA ILE A 371 -11.07 2.70 22.62
C ILE A 371 -11.28 4.08 23.24
N ALA A 372 -12.13 4.21 24.25
CA ALA A 372 -12.47 5.50 24.83
C ALA A 372 -11.25 6.22 25.41
N VAL A 373 -10.42 5.49 26.19
CA VAL A 373 -9.19 6.04 26.76
C VAL A 373 -8.18 6.37 25.66
N THR A 374 -8.04 5.50 24.66
CA THR A 374 -7.10 5.73 23.55
C THR A 374 -7.53 6.94 22.71
N GLU A 375 -8.82 7.06 22.40
CA GLU A 375 -9.38 8.17 21.64
C GLU A 375 -9.26 9.48 22.39
N GLU A 376 -9.57 9.50 23.69
CA GLU A 376 -9.43 10.67 24.54
C GLU A 376 -7.98 11.17 24.56
N HIS A 377 -7.01 10.26 24.75
CA HIS A 377 -5.58 10.58 24.67
C HIS A 377 -5.18 11.13 23.30
N LEU A 378 -5.57 10.45 22.21
CA LEU A 378 -5.23 10.90 20.85
C LEU A 378 -5.88 12.23 20.46
N ARG A 379 -7.00 12.59 21.08
CA ARG A 379 -7.67 13.87 20.87
C ARG A 379 -7.06 14.99 21.73
N SER A 380 -6.58 14.67 22.92
CA SER A 380 -5.96 15.65 23.83
C SER A 380 -4.55 16.06 23.40
N VAL A 381 -3.87 15.19 22.65
CA VAL A 381 -2.55 15.47 22.07
C VAL A 381 -2.63 16.63 21.06
N SER A 382 -2.09 17.79 21.48
CA SER A 382 -1.97 19.00 20.66
C SER A 382 -0.82 18.88 19.66
N PRO A 383 -0.97 19.31 18.39
CA PRO A 383 0.10 19.27 17.37
C PRO A 383 1.46 19.83 17.81
N ALA A 384 1.51 20.68 18.84
CA ALA A 384 2.74 21.16 19.48
C ALA A 384 3.68 20.04 19.96
N TRP A 385 3.17 18.82 20.19
CA TRP A 385 3.99 17.65 20.52
C TRP A 385 5.05 17.35 19.45
N LEU A 386 4.78 17.66 18.17
CA LEU A 386 5.71 17.43 17.07
C LEU A 386 7.00 18.26 17.19
N SER A 387 6.91 19.42 17.86
CA SER A 387 8.01 20.34 18.11
C SER A 387 8.58 20.24 19.52
N ALA A 388 8.01 19.39 20.38
CA ALA A 388 8.49 19.27 21.74
C ALA A 388 9.81 18.49 21.77
N PRO A 389 10.82 18.96 22.52
CA PRO A 389 12.11 18.29 22.58
C PRO A 389 11.99 16.96 23.31
N VAL A 390 12.78 15.96 22.89
CA VAL A 390 12.92 14.74 23.70
C VAL A 390 13.94 14.95 24.80
N THR A 391 13.53 14.67 26.03
CA THR A 391 14.32 14.92 27.24
C THR A 391 14.70 13.65 28.00
N VAL A 392 14.00 12.54 27.77
CA VAL A 392 14.19 11.29 28.51
C VAL A 392 14.12 10.08 27.58
N VAL A 393 14.88 9.03 27.92
CA VAL A 393 14.74 7.68 27.37
C VAL A 393 14.05 6.80 28.41
N ASN A 394 12.98 6.12 28.01
CA ASN A 394 12.26 5.17 28.84
C ASN A 394 12.65 3.72 28.52
N ASP A 395 12.43 2.83 29.50
CA ASP A 395 12.60 1.38 29.33
C ASP A 395 11.62 0.79 28.32
N THR A 396 10.37 1.24 28.40
CA THR A 396 9.28 0.84 27.51
C THR A 396 8.88 2.01 26.64
N MET A 397 8.20 1.70 25.54
CA MET A 397 7.61 2.74 24.72
C MET A 397 6.64 3.56 25.58
N PRO A 398 6.81 4.88 25.66
CA PRO A 398 5.83 5.72 26.35
C PRO A 398 4.47 5.62 25.63
N PRO A 399 3.37 5.98 26.31
CA PRO A 399 2.13 6.31 25.62
C PRO A 399 2.45 7.18 24.39
N SER A 400 1.82 6.87 23.25
CA SER A 400 2.11 7.54 21.99
C SER A 400 2.05 9.07 22.20
N PHE A 401 3.04 9.82 21.71
CA PHE A 401 3.10 11.29 21.71
C PHE A 401 3.67 12.01 22.96
N ASP A 402 4.40 11.32 23.84
CA ASP A 402 5.19 11.97 24.91
C ASP A 402 6.56 12.51 24.42
N THR A 403 7.16 13.42 25.19
CA THR A 403 8.53 13.97 25.00
C THR A 403 9.63 12.98 25.38
N ALA A 404 9.36 11.70 25.24
CA ALA A 404 10.23 10.61 25.65
C ALA A 404 10.59 9.73 24.44
N SER A 405 11.85 9.32 24.38
CA SER A 405 12.24 8.20 23.55
C SER A 405 12.12 6.89 24.33
N SER A 406 12.37 5.78 23.64
CA SER A 406 12.37 4.46 24.25
C SER A 406 13.59 3.69 23.78
N ARG A 407 14.21 2.94 24.69
CA ARG A 407 15.24 1.97 24.32
C ARG A 407 14.67 0.65 23.80
N SER A 408 13.37 0.39 23.97
CA SER A 408 12.68 -0.75 23.36
C SER A 408 11.93 -0.35 22.10
N CYS A 409 12.06 -1.15 21.04
CA CYS A 409 11.49 -0.88 19.71
C CYS A 409 10.64 -2.03 19.20
N ASP A 410 9.75 -2.52 20.06
CA ASP A 410 9.00 -3.74 19.80
C ASP A 410 7.99 -3.63 18.64
N PHE A 411 7.62 -2.40 18.26
CA PHE A 411 6.71 -2.12 17.16
C PHE A 411 7.42 -2.01 15.80
N ASP A 412 8.72 -1.73 15.78
CA ASP A 412 9.45 -1.54 14.53
C ASP A 412 9.99 -2.88 14.01
N ALA A 413 9.38 -3.36 12.92
CA ALA A 413 9.71 -4.64 12.34
C ALA A 413 11.13 -4.72 11.75
N LEU A 414 11.89 -3.63 11.65
CA LEU A 414 13.30 -3.70 11.27
C LEU A 414 14.16 -3.95 12.52
N PHE A 415 13.95 -3.16 13.56
CA PHE A 415 14.77 -3.18 14.77
C PHE A 415 14.49 -4.38 15.68
N VAL A 416 13.25 -4.92 15.67
CA VAL A 416 12.96 -6.20 16.33
C VAL A 416 13.84 -7.33 15.79
N TRP A 417 14.12 -7.34 14.48
CA TRP A 417 14.91 -8.39 13.83
C TRP A 417 16.41 -8.16 13.98
N ALA A 418 16.81 -6.89 14.02
CA ALA A 418 18.16 -6.46 14.35
C ALA A 418 18.54 -6.69 15.83
N ARG A 419 17.69 -7.36 16.62
CA ARG A 419 17.87 -7.58 18.07
C ARG A 419 17.97 -6.28 18.89
N GLN A 420 17.40 -5.18 18.37
CA GLN A 420 17.28 -3.91 19.08
C GLN A 420 18.61 -3.40 19.66
N PRO A 421 19.60 -3.04 18.82
CA PRO A 421 20.93 -2.62 19.28
C PRO A 421 20.88 -1.52 20.35
N GLN A 422 19.94 -0.58 20.22
CA GLN A 422 19.70 0.49 21.17
C GLN A 422 19.38 0.00 22.60
N LYS A 423 18.78 -1.20 22.77
CA LYS A 423 18.46 -1.77 24.08
C LYS A 423 19.71 -2.15 24.89
N LEU A 424 20.82 -2.41 24.20
CA LEU A 424 22.09 -2.81 24.82
C LEU A 424 22.89 -1.63 25.35
N VAL A 425 22.76 -0.45 24.73
CA VAL A 425 23.62 0.71 24.98
C VAL A 425 22.90 1.88 25.65
N LEU A 426 21.57 1.97 25.52
CA LEU A 426 20.76 2.99 26.19
C LEU A 426 20.23 2.49 27.53
N HIS A 427 20.02 3.42 28.46
CA HIS A 427 19.40 3.18 29.76
C HIS A 427 18.21 4.12 29.98
N ALA A 428 17.34 3.77 30.93
CA ALA A 428 16.27 4.67 31.30
C ALA A 428 16.84 5.88 32.06
N GLY A 429 16.54 7.10 31.61
CA GLY A 429 17.10 8.32 32.17
C GLY A 429 17.11 9.49 31.19
N PRO A 430 17.53 10.68 31.62
CA PRO A 430 17.75 11.84 30.76
C PRO A 430 18.55 11.51 29.49
N VAL A 431 18.25 12.21 28.39
CA VAL A 431 18.98 12.05 27.11
C VAL A 431 20.41 12.58 27.17
N ASP A 432 20.67 13.53 28.05
CA ASP A 432 21.97 14.18 28.26
C ASP A 432 22.83 13.47 29.32
N ASP A 433 22.35 12.36 29.88
CA ASP A 433 23.17 11.49 30.74
C ASP A 433 24.38 10.95 29.97
N VAL A 434 25.56 11.11 30.56
CA VAL A 434 26.83 10.71 29.95
C VAL A 434 27.36 9.45 30.60
N THR A 435 27.58 8.43 29.80
CA THR A 435 28.29 7.21 30.20
C THR A 435 29.30 6.83 29.12
N GLU A 436 30.52 6.46 29.50
CA GLU A 436 31.58 6.05 28.56
C GLU A 436 31.86 7.10 27.46
N GLY A 437 31.74 8.39 27.78
CA GLY A 437 32.02 9.49 26.87
C GLY A 437 30.94 9.78 25.82
N ALA A 438 29.75 9.17 25.93
CA ALA A 438 28.62 9.39 25.04
C ALA A 438 27.31 9.66 25.79
N TYR A 439 26.41 10.39 25.15
CA TYR A 439 25.07 10.70 25.66
C TYR A 439 24.14 9.49 25.59
N ASN A 440 23.01 9.54 26.29
CA ASN A 440 22.01 8.47 26.33
C ASN A 440 21.06 8.52 25.10
N LEU A 441 21.61 8.68 23.90
CA LEU A 441 20.89 8.61 22.62
C LEU A 441 21.79 8.04 21.53
N ILE A 442 21.18 7.33 20.58
CA ILE A 442 21.88 6.79 19.41
C ILE A 442 22.12 7.91 18.40
N ASN A 443 23.26 7.86 17.72
CA ASN A 443 23.51 8.64 16.53
C ASN A 443 22.82 7.98 15.31
N PRO A 444 21.67 8.49 14.82
CA PRO A 444 20.97 7.89 13.68
C PRO A 444 21.78 7.91 12.39
N SER A 445 22.76 8.81 12.25
CA SER A 445 23.62 8.84 11.07
C SER A 445 24.50 7.59 10.98
N CYS A 446 24.84 6.98 12.10
CA CYS A 446 25.61 5.73 12.14
C CYS A 446 24.81 4.52 11.66
N TYR A 447 23.47 4.61 11.66
CA TYR A 447 22.61 3.57 11.07
C TYR A 447 22.46 3.70 9.55
N VAL A 448 22.59 4.91 9.00
CA VAL A 448 22.30 5.15 7.58
C VAL A 448 23.59 5.37 6.78
N TYR A 449 24.54 6.13 7.30
CA TYR A 449 25.81 6.51 6.65
C TYR A 449 27.00 6.35 7.60
N PRO A 450 27.28 5.12 8.11
CA PRO A 450 28.33 4.88 9.09
C PRO A 450 29.73 5.30 8.59
N ARG A 451 30.02 5.04 7.31
CA ARG A 451 31.34 5.33 6.71
C ARG A 451 31.60 6.83 6.61
N GLU A 452 30.60 7.60 6.23
CA GLU A 452 30.71 9.06 6.11
C GLU A 452 30.90 9.76 7.45
N ASN A 453 30.36 9.16 8.53
CA ASN A 453 30.38 9.69 9.88
C ASN A 453 31.42 9.03 10.80
N ASP A 454 32.29 8.17 10.25
CA ASP A 454 33.35 7.46 10.99
C ASP A 454 32.84 6.77 12.27
N CYS A 455 31.74 6.04 12.13
CA CYS A 455 31.09 5.35 13.25
C CYS A 455 30.50 4.00 12.84
N GLN A 456 30.06 3.22 13.83
CA GLN A 456 29.43 1.92 13.66
C GLN A 456 27.91 2.00 13.94
N PRO A 457 27.09 1.19 13.24
CA PRO A 457 25.67 1.08 13.56
C PRO A 457 25.44 0.76 15.06
N GLY A 458 24.72 1.65 15.75
CA GLY A 458 24.43 1.53 17.17
C GLY A 458 25.26 2.44 18.08
N ASP A 459 26.25 3.15 17.53
CA ASP A 459 27.03 4.14 18.28
C ASP A 459 26.14 5.26 18.83
N ARG A 460 26.42 5.65 20.07
CA ARG A 460 25.75 6.77 20.75
C ARG A 460 26.33 8.11 20.31
N ILE A 461 25.56 9.18 20.46
CA ILE A 461 26.03 10.54 20.20
C ILE A 461 27.15 10.85 21.21
N ARG A 462 28.35 11.15 20.72
CA ARG A 462 29.51 11.43 21.58
C ARG A 462 29.37 12.78 22.28
N THR A 463 30.00 12.91 23.44
CA THR A 463 30.00 14.16 24.23
C THR A 463 30.55 15.36 23.46
N GLU A 464 31.52 15.13 22.58
CA GLU A 464 32.08 16.12 21.65
C GLU A 464 31.06 16.66 20.62
N ASP A 465 29.97 15.93 20.37
CA ASP A 465 28.93 16.26 19.40
C ASP A 465 27.65 16.81 20.06
N ARG A 466 27.84 17.60 21.13
CA ARG A 466 26.74 18.20 21.92
C ARG A 466 25.78 19.03 21.08
N GLU A 467 26.31 19.78 20.11
CA GLU A 467 25.47 20.62 19.24
C GLU A 467 24.46 19.76 18.46
N ASN A 468 24.88 18.62 17.91
CA ASN A 468 23.94 17.72 17.23
C ASN A 468 23.00 17.02 18.20
N LEU A 469 23.41 16.71 19.44
CA LEU A 469 22.47 16.23 20.46
C LEU A 469 21.33 17.25 20.65
N GLU A 470 21.67 18.51 20.90
CA GLU A 470 20.68 19.58 21.17
C GLU A 470 19.77 19.80 19.96
N ARG A 471 20.34 19.91 18.75
CA ARG A 471 19.54 20.05 17.52
C ARG A 471 18.68 18.82 17.27
N PHE A 472 19.23 17.62 17.45
CA PHE A 472 18.51 16.38 17.25
C PHE A 472 17.33 16.29 18.23
N THR A 473 17.52 16.49 19.54
CA THR A 473 16.42 16.37 20.51
C THR A 473 15.30 17.37 20.26
N HIS A 474 15.60 18.55 19.71
CA HIS A 474 14.61 19.58 19.33
C HIS A 474 13.99 19.35 17.94
N GLY A 475 14.43 18.34 17.19
CA GLY A 475 13.94 18.09 15.83
C GLY A 475 14.41 19.10 14.80
N GLU A 476 15.50 19.81 15.10
CA GLU A 476 16.15 20.74 14.20
C GLU A 476 17.06 20.00 13.20
N PRO A 477 17.45 20.64 12.09
CA PRO A 477 18.44 20.07 11.18
C PRO A 477 19.74 19.75 11.94
N VAL A 478 20.47 18.70 11.55
CA VAL A 478 21.75 18.27 12.16
C VAL A 478 22.91 18.42 11.17
N THR A 479 24.15 18.38 11.63
CA THR A 479 25.37 18.51 10.80
C THR A 479 26.04 17.19 10.41
N TRP A 480 25.47 16.04 10.81
CA TRP A 480 25.97 14.73 10.37
C TRP A 480 26.03 14.63 8.85
N ARG A 481 27.06 13.93 8.37
CA ARG A 481 27.35 13.80 6.96
C ARG A 481 26.36 12.84 6.30
N MET A 482 25.92 13.22 5.09
CA MET A 482 25.18 12.34 4.20
C MET A 482 26.10 11.85 3.09
N SER A 483 25.82 10.68 2.54
CA SER A 483 26.53 10.18 1.37
C SER A 483 26.29 11.10 0.16
N LEU A 484 27.28 11.19 -0.74
CA LEU A 484 27.14 11.91 -2.01
C LEU A 484 25.95 11.40 -2.82
N LEU A 485 25.71 10.09 -2.78
CA LEU A 485 24.58 9.47 -3.47
C LEU A 485 23.24 9.98 -2.93
N GLN A 486 23.09 10.14 -1.61
CA GLN A 486 21.88 10.72 -1.03
C GLN A 486 21.71 12.19 -1.46
N HIS A 487 22.77 12.99 -1.51
CA HIS A 487 22.68 14.37 -2.00
C HIS A 487 22.20 14.44 -3.46
N ILE A 488 22.73 13.59 -4.33
CA ILE A 488 22.27 13.49 -5.72
C ILE A 488 20.80 13.05 -5.78
N ALA A 489 20.42 12.07 -4.95
CA ALA A 489 19.06 11.56 -4.87
C ALA A 489 18.06 12.63 -4.42
N ASN A 490 18.38 13.41 -3.38
CA ASN A 490 17.56 14.53 -2.89
C ASN A 490 17.30 15.57 -3.99
N TRP A 491 18.36 16.01 -4.70
CA TRP A 491 18.20 16.97 -5.80
C TRP A 491 17.42 16.39 -6.98
N THR A 492 17.66 15.12 -7.31
CA THR A 492 16.93 14.41 -8.36
C THR A 492 15.44 14.32 -8.03
N SER A 493 15.11 13.92 -6.81
CA SER A 493 13.74 13.85 -6.28
C SER A 493 13.06 15.21 -6.33
N LEU A 494 13.70 16.27 -5.82
CA LEU A 494 13.16 17.62 -5.81
C LEU A 494 12.89 18.17 -7.22
N LEU A 495 13.87 18.09 -8.12
CA LEU A 495 13.70 18.56 -9.50
C LEU A 495 12.61 17.77 -10.24
N THR A 496 12.53 16.46 -9.98
CA THR A 496 11.48 15.61 -10.54
C THR A 496 10.11 15.99 -9.99
N LEU A 497 9.99 16.27 -8.69
CA LEU A 497 8.74 16.71 -8.06
C LEU A 497 8.23 18.00 -8.69
N LEU A 498 9.09 19.01 -8.79
CA LEU A 498 8.76 20.29 -9.43
C LEU A 498 8.34 20.12 -10.89
N SER A 499 9.03 19.24 -11.63
CA SER A 499 8.70 18.91 -13.01
C SER A 499 7.33 18.22 -13.12
N CYS A 500 7.04 17.24 -12.27
CA CYS A 500 5.76 16.55 -12.22
C CYS A 500 4.60 17.52 -11.95
N ILE A 501 4.75 18.39 -10.94
CA ILE A 501 3.75 19.41 -10.60
C ILE A 501 3.56 20.37 -11.78
N GLY A 502 4.64 20.86 -12.38
CA GLY A 502 4.59 21.73 -13.55
C GLY A 502 3.85 21.10 -14.73
N ILE A 503 4.13 19.84 -15.06
CA ILE A 503 3.44 19.10 -16.13
C ILE A 503 1.93 19.02 -15.86
N ILE A 504 1.52 18.68 -14.64
CA ILE A 504 0.09 18.55 -14.28
C ILE A 504 -0.62 19.91 -14.36
N LEU A 505 -0.01 20.98 -13.86
CA LEU A 505 -0.59 22.33 -13.89
C LEU A 505 -0.75 22.84 -15.33
N LEU A 506 0.29 22.70 -16.16
CA LEU A 506 0.25 23.08 -17.57
C LEU A 506 -0.83 22.31 -18.35
N GLN A 507 -0.97 21.01 -18.08
CA GLN A 507 -2.02 20.18 -18.67
C GLN A 507 -3.43 20.66 -18.28
N GLY A 508 -3.61 21.10 -17.03
CA GLY A 508 -4.88 21.66 -16.53
C GLY A 508 -5.25 22.99 -17.20
N LEU A 509 -4.29 23.92 -17.26
CA LEU A 509 -4.48 25.25 -17.89
C LEU A 509 -4.86 25.11 -19.37
N TRP A 510 -4.18 24.21 -20.08
CA TRP A 510 -4.41 24.04 -21.52
C TRP A 510 -5.79 23.45 -21.84
N ARG A 511 -6.27 22.49 -21.04
CA ARG A 511 -7.63 21.95 -21.17
C ARG A 511 -8.70 23.03 -21.01
N ASN A 512 -8.49 23.99 -20.11
CA ASN A 512 -9.41 25.08 -19.87
C ASN A 512 -9.41 26.10 -21.03
N SER A 513 -8.25 26.42 -21.59
CA SER A 513 -8.14 27.30 -22.77
C SER A 513 -8.87 26.72 -23.99
N PHE A 514 -8.78 25.40 -24.22
CA PHE A 514 -9.45 24.76 -25.36
C PHE A 514 -10.97 24.65 -25.19
N ARG A 515 -11.46 24.56 -23.95
CA ARG A 515 -12.90 24.58 -23.65
C ARG A 515 -13.51 25.96 -23.85
N LYS A 516 -12.80 27.03 -23.48
CA LYS A 516 -13.25 28.42 -23.68
C LYS A 516 -13.22 28.89 -25.14
N GLY A 517 -12.44 28.25 -26.01
CA GLY A 517 -12.44 28.56 -27.45
C GLY A 517 -13.49 27.80 -28.28
N LYS A 518 -14.31 26.96 -27.65
CA LYS A 518 -15.38 26.18 -28.31
C LYS A 518 -16.78 26.45 -27.73
N ALA A 519 -16.86 27.24 -26.66
CA ALA A 519 -18.09 27.81 -26.13
C ALA A 519 -18.13 29.26 -26.58
#